data_AF-A0A1H2R1T4-F1
#
_entry.id   AF-A0A1H2R1T4-F1
#
_cell.length_a   1.000
_cell.length_b   1.000
_cell.length_c   1.000
_cell.angle_alpha   90.00
_cell.angle_beta   90.00
_cell.angle_gamma   90.00
#
_symmetry.space_group_name_H-M   'P 1'
#
loop_
_entity.id
_entity.type
_entity.pdbx_description
1 polymer ?
#
loop_
_entity_poly.entity_id
_entity_poly.type
_entity_poly.pdbx_seq_one_letter_code
_entity_poly.pdbx_strand_id
1 'polypeptide(L)'
;MMTLQTSARPAPGLPTGLTLSIPIGEPASSGSLGSASGLLAAVPSVGDRITPAKLIEMLQALLTSDLDAAARLRFLRAWKAPLLASCEHTGAHVGEETGERPMGSGSVFEGRLYRLMFRNLAAAIELTANRQRAPDADLSGWAVRNLFHFFQYQIRHAARLQIPLPAGSWRDLHALSVRLVVSTRYPRSVDASRDAYPVVGYQGIRSIELRYKEILLLGLIAQVFVNAIQDRMSGLSSWAVETRLETPFGLSGQRGLWLVDLADDAPPCECAGPLSPDFRGWVLFPPLDFVRMLDSARLSETSDRGRAVRPSPF
;
A
#
# COMPACT_ATOMS: atom_id res chain seq x y z
N MET A 1 -28.48 -59.89 -9.22
CA MET A 1 -27.10 -60.04 -8.68
C MET A 1 -26.18 -59.33 -9.67
N MET A 2 -25.88 -58.04 -9.40
CA MET A 2 -25.18 -57.14 -10.31
C MET A 2 -23.70 -57.04 -9.91
N THR A 3 -22.80 -57.37 -10.82
CA THR A 3 -21.35 -57.16 -10.68
C THR A 3 -20.97 -55.86 -11.38
N LEU A 4 -20.51 -54.88 -10.61
CA LEU A 4 -19.94 -53.62 -11.10
C LEU A 4 -18.46 -53.86 -11.44
N GLN A 5 -18.10 -53.77 -12.72
CA GLN A 5 -16.70 -53.61 -13.16
C GLN A 5 -16.35 -52.13 -13.17
N THR A 6 -15.42 -51.73 -12.29
CA THR A 6 -14.78 -50.43 -12.27
C THR A 6 -13.69 -50.39 -13.35
N SER A 7 -13.95 -49.64 -14.43
CA SER A 7 -12.95 -49.26 -15.41
C SER A 7 -12.30 -47.93 -14.97
N ALA A 8 -11.01 -47.97 -14.68
CA ALA A 8 -10.19 -46.80 -14.40
C ALA A 8 -9.98 -46.00 -15.69
N ARG A 9 -10.39 -44.72 -15.68
CA ARG A 9 -10.19 -43.78 -16.79
C ARG A 9 -8.84 -43.07 -16.61
N PRO A 10 -8.00 -42.96 -17.65
CA PRO A 10 -6.72 -42.25 -17.56
C PRO A 10 -6.94 -40.73 -17.49
N ALA A 11 -6.06 -40.06 -16.74
CA ALA A 11 -6.04 -38.60 -16.60
C ALA A 11 -5.70 -37.92 -17.95
N PRO A 12 -6.42 -36.85 -18.36
CA PRO A 12 -6.01 -36.04 -19.49
C PRO A 12 -4.78 -35.21 -19.11
N GLY A 13 -3.73 -35.32 -19.93
CA GLY A 13 -2.46 -34.64 -19.75
C GLY A 13 -2.58 -33.11 -19.74
N LEU A 14 -1.76 -32.49 -18.91
CA LEU A 14 -1.51 -31.05 -18.90
C LEU A 14 -0.79 -30.65 -20.20
N PRO A 15 -1.22 -29.59 -20.91
CA PRO A 15 -0.45 -29.04 -22.01
C PRO A 15 0.78 -28.31 -21.46
N THR A 16 1.95 -28.86 -21.75
CA THR A 16 3.25 -28.21 -21.65
C THR A 16 3.34 -27.14 -22.74
N GLY A 17 3.70 -25.90 -22.37
CA GLY A 17 4.06 -24.83 -23.31
C GLY A 17 2.98 -23.76 -23.53
N LEU A 18 2.80 -22.88 -22.54
CA LEU A 18 2.16 -21.57 -22.75
C LEU A 18 3.26 -20.52 -22.90
N THR A 19 3.70 -20.27 -24.12
CA THR A 19 4.37 -19.02 -24.51
C THR A 19 3.33 -17.91 -24.56
N LEU A 20 3.40 -16.97 -23.61
CA LEU A 20 2.61 -15.74 -23.60
C LEU A 20 3.14 -14.79 -24.69
N SER A 21 2.49 -14.79 -25.85
CA SER A 21 2.67 -13.76 -26.88
C SER A 21 1.70 -12.61 -26.60
N ILE A 22 2.21 -11.49 -26.12
CA ILE A 22 1.44 -10.23 -26.00
C ILE A 22 1.36 -9.61 -27.40
N PRO A 23 0.17 -9.36 -27.98
CA PRO A 23 0.08 -8.65 -29.25
C PRO A 23 0.51 -7.19 -29.04
N ILE A 24 1.66 -6.84 -29.61
CA ILE A 24 2.12 -5.46 -29.72
C ILE A 24 1.28 -4.81 -30.83
N GLY A 25 0.28 -4.03 -30.45
CA GLY A 25 -0.41 -3.13 -31.38
C GLY A 25 0.58 -2.14 -31.99
N GLU A 26 0.41 -1.86 -33.29
CA GLU A 26 1.32 -1.05 -34.10
C GLU A 26 1.67 0.31 -33.45
N PRO A 27 2.95 0.75 -33.54
CA PRO A 27 3.39 1.99 -32.95
C PRO A 27 3.03 3.19 -33.84
N ALA A 28 2.19 4.08 -33.31
CA ALA A 28 2.20 5.47 -33.77
C ALA A 28 3.48 6.14 -33.23
N SER A 29 4.30 6.64 -34.16
CA SER A 29 5.63 7.19 -33.93
C SER A 29 5.63 8.54 -33.17
N SER A 30 6.39 8.63 -32.08
CA SER A 30 7.61 9.46 -31.95
C SER A 30 7.88 9.81 -30.48
N GLY A 31 9.09 9.47 -30.01
CA GLY A 31 9.59 9.79 -28.66
C GLY A 31 10.40 8.65 -28.04
N SER A 32 11.73 8.75 -28.09
CA SER A 32 12.72 8.08 -27.22
C SER A 32 12.47 6.59 -26.85
N LEU A 33 12.36 5.71 -27.85
CA LEU A 33 12.18 4.25 -27.61
C LEU A 33 13.47 3.51 -27.18
N GLY A 34 14.64 4.13 -27.30
CA GLY A 34 15.93 3.47 -27.03
C GLY A 34 16.15 3.10 -25.55
N SER A 35 15.70 3.96 -24.62
CA SER A 35 15.89 3.74 -23.17
C SER A 35 14.84 2.77 -22.60
N ALA A 36 13.61 2.84 -23.11
CA ALA A 36 12.52 1.94 -22.74
C ALA A 36 12.74 0.50 -23.21
N SER A 37 13.33 0.30 -24.38
CA SER A 37 13.58 -1.03 -24.96
C SER A 37 14.61 -1.83 -24.16
N GLY A 38 15.65 -1.18 -23.62
CA GLY A 38 16.61 -1.81 -22.71
C GLY A 38 16.00 -2.23 -21.36
N LEU A 39 15.03 -1.45 -20.85
CA LEU A 39 14.26 -1.80 -19.64
C LEU A 39 13.26 -2.94 -19.89
N LEU A 40 12.65 -3.00 -21.08
CA LEU A 40 11.76 -4.09 -21.52
C LEU A 40 12.53 -5.41 -21.69
N ALA A 41 13.73 -5.37 -22.26
CA ALA A 41 14.60 -6.54 -22.40
C ALA A 41 15.11 -7.07 -21.04
N ALA A 42 15.05 -6.23 -19.99
CA ALA A 42 15.39 -6.60 -18.63
C ALA A 42 14.18 -7.06 -17.79
N VAL A 43 12.98 -7.22 -18.39
CA VAL A 43 11.86 -7.85 -17.69
C VAL A 43 12.26 -9.30 -17.41
N PRO A 44 12.43 -9.67 -16.14
CA PRO A 44 12.85 -11.01 -15.78
C PRO A 44 11.81 -12.00 -16.29
N SER A 45 12.25 -13.04 -16.97
CA SER A 45 11.34 -14.10 -17.37
C SER A 45 10.81 -14.82 -16.12
N VAL A 46 9.63 -15.44 -16.24
CA VAL A 46 9.06 -16.25 -15.16
C VAL A 46 10.02 -17.42 -14.89
N GLY A 47 10.87 -17.29 -13.87
CA GLY A 47 11.90 -18.27 -13.52
C GLY A 47 13.29 -17.69 -13.24
N ASP A 48 13.57 -16.46 -13.68
CA ASP A 48 14.86 -15.81 -13.42
C ASP A 48 14.99 -15.42 -11.94
N ARG A 49 16.08 -15.87 -11.30
CA ARG A 49 16.43 -15.48 -9.93
C ARG A 49 16.96 -14.04 -9.94
N ILE A 50 16.07 -13.07 -9.80
CA ILE A 50 16.45 -11.67 -9.66
C ILE A 50 16.91 -11.45 -8.23
N THR A 51 18.09 -10.88 -8.06
CA THR A 51 18.54 -10.51 -6.72
C THR A 51 17.72 -9.32 -6.19
N PRO A 52 17.46 -9.27 -4.88
CA PRO A 52 17.01 -8.10 -4.17
C PRO A 52 17.58 -6.77 -4.70
N ALA A 53 18.91 -6.61 -4.69
CA ALA A 53 19.58 -5.38 -5.11
C ALA A 53 19.21 -4.96 -6.54
N LYS A 54 19.10 -5.93 -7.46
CA LYS A 54 18.73 -5.66 -8.84
C LYS A 54 17.31 -5.12 -8.99
N LEU A 55 16.36 -5.64 -8.21
CA LEU A 55 14.99 -5.11 -8.17
C LEU A 55 14.95 -3.65 -7.70
N ILE A 56 15.76 -3.29 -6.69
CA ILE A 56 15.87 -1.90 -6.23
C ILE A 56 16.39 -1.01 -7.36
N GLU A 57 17.49 -1.38 -8.01
CA GLU A 57 18.05 -0.62 -9.14
C GLU A 57 17.03 -0.42 -10.25
N MET A 58 16.31 -1.48 -10.62
CA MET A 58 15.29 -1.43 -11.67
C MET A 58 14.12 -0.51 -11.30
N LEU A 59 13.62 -0.59 -10.06
CA LEU A 59 12.54 0.30 -9.60
C LEU A 59 13.01 1.76 -9.49
N GLN A 60 14.27 2.01 -9.15
CA GLN A 60 14.85 3.36 -9.14
C GLN A 60 15.00 3.92 -10.55
N ALA A 61 15.56 3.12 -11.48
CA ALA A 61 15.68 3.48 -12.89
C ALA A 61 14.31 3.75 -13.52
N LEU A 62 13.31 2.92 -13.17
CA LEU A 62 11.94 3.14 -13.58
C LEU A 62 11.42 4.47 -13.03
N LEU A 63 11.66 4.80 -11.76
CA LEU A 63 11.18 6.05 -11.16
C LEU A 63 11.71 7.30 -11.90
N THR A 64 12.93 7.24 -12.41
CA THR A 64 13.58 8.33 -13.16
C THR A 64 13.34 8.29 -14.67
N SER A 65 12.71 7.25 -15.21
CA SER A 65 12.50 7.12 -16.65
C SER A 65 11.40 8.04 -17.18
N ASP A 66 11.46 8.35 -18.47
CA ASP A 66 10.50 9.15 -19.24
C ASP A 66 9.31 8.32 -19.77
N LEU A 67 9.12 7.10 -19.28
CA LEU A 67 8.02 6.24 -19.69
C LEU A 67 6.66 6.88 -19.43
N ASP A 68 5.75 6.69 -20.38
CA ASP A 68 4.35 7.02 -20.18
C ASP A 68 3.73 6.20 -19.03
N ALA A 69 2.60 6.70 -18.53
CA ALA A 69 1.90 6.06 -17.40
C ALA A 69 1.50 4.61 -17.70
N ALA A 70 1.03 4.30 -18.91
CA ALA A 70 0.55 2.97 -19.25
C ALA A 70 1.68 1.94 -19.31
N ALA A 71 2.80 2.27 -19.96
CA ALA A 71 4.00 1.46 -20.02
C ALA A 71 4.53 1.21 -18.60
N ARG A 72 4.69 2.27 -17.80
CA ARG A 72 5.12 2.17 -16.40
C ARG A 72 4.23 1.23 -15.58
N LEU A 73 2.91 1.35 -15.69
CA LEU A 73 1.99 0.48 -14.95
C LEU A 73 2.05 -0.99 -15.40
N ARG A 74 2.24 -1.27 -16.69
CA ARG A 74 2.42 -2.64 -17.19
C ARG A 74 3.66 -3.30 -16.59
N PHE A 75 4.78 -2.57 -16.53
CA PHE A 75 6.00 -3.03 -15.86
C PHE A 75 5.78 -3.33 -14.39
N LEU A 76 5.19 -2.38 -13.64
CA LEU A 76 4.91 -2.58 -12.22
C LEU A 76 3.97 -3.76 -11.97
N ARG A 77 2.98 -3.98 -12.85
CA ARG A 77 2.07 -5.13 -12.77
C ARG A 77 2.80 -6.45 -12.99
N ALA A 78 3.68 -6.52 -13.98
CA ALA A 78 4.51 -7.70 -14.23
C ALA A 78 5.47 -7.99 -13.06
N TRP A 79 6.05 -6.94 -12.45
CA TRP A 79 7.03 -7.09 -11.37
C TRP A 79 6.43 -7.29 -9.98
N LYS A 80 5.11 -7.10 -9.79
CA LYS A 80 4.47 -7.26 -8.48
C LYS A 80 4.74 -8.64 -7.87
N ALA A 81 4.46 -9.72 -8.60
CA ALA A 81 4.61 -11.06 -8.07
C ALA A 81 6.09 -11.43 -7.78
N PRO A 82 7.04 -11.19 -8.70
CA PRO A 82 8.48 -11.37 -8.42
C PRO A 82 8.98 -10.56 -7.21
N LEU A 83 8.49 -9.32 -7.06
CA LEU A 83 8.85 -8.47 -5.91
C LEU A 83 8.37 -9.08 -4.61
N LEU A 84 7.09 -9.47 -4.53
CA LEU A 84 6.52 -10.07 -3.32
C LEU A 84 7.19 -11.40 -2.96
N ALA A 85 7.46 -12.25 -3.96
CA ALA A 85 8.21 -13.48 -3.75
C ALA A 85 9.61 -13.18 -3.18
N SER A 86 10.32 -12.18 -3.71
CA SER A 86 11.65 -11.81 -3.21
C SER A 86 11.63 -11.35 -1.74
N CYS A 87 10.56 -10.66 -1.32
CA CYS A 87 10.37 -10.30 0.08
C CYS A 87 10.11 -11.53 0.97
N GLU A 88 9.29 -12.48 0.54
CA GLU A 88 8.99 -13.69 1.33
C GLU A 88 10.24 -14.57 1.57
N HIS A 89 11.09 -14.75 0.55
CA HIS A 89 12.32 -15.53 0.67
C HIS A 89 13.35 -14.87 1.58
N THR A 90 13.35 -13.54 1.68
CA THR A 90 14.29 -12.81 2.55
C THR A 90 13.90 -12.95 4.03
N GLY A 91 12.60 -13.00 4.33
CA GLY A 91 12.10 -13.19 5.70
C GLY A 91 12.24 -14.60 6.27
N ALA A 92 12.21 -15.65 5.43
CA ALA A 92 12.23 -17.05 5.88
C ALA A 92 13.60 -17.51 6.43
N HIS A 93 14.71 -16.92 5.99
CA HIS A 93 16.06 -17.33 6.39
C HIS A 93 16.54 -16.74 7.74
N VAL A 94 15.69 -15.98 8.44
CA VAL A 94 16.03 -15.37 9.75
C VAL A 94 15.65 -16.29 10.93
N GLY A 95 15.00 -17.43 10.68
CA GLY A 95 14.36 -18.26 11.71
C GLY A 95 15.13 -19.46 12.26
N GLU A 96 16.28 -19.88 11.69
CA GLU A 96 16.87 -21.20 12.04
C GLU A 96 18.33 -21.22 12.55
N GLU A 97 19.07 -20.10 12.58
CA GLU A 97 20.43 -20.12 13.12
C GLU A 97 20.52 -19.51 14.53
N THR A 98 20.69 -20.43 15.47
CA THR A 98 21.10 -20.25 16.86
C THR A 98 22.29 -19.29 17.01
N GLY A 99 22.17 -18.35 17.95
CA GLY A 99 23.30 -17.61 18.52
C GLY A 99 23.67 -16.33 17.77
N GLU A 100 23.33 -15.19 18.39
CA GLU A 100 23.94 -13.87 18.18
C GLU A 100 24.24 -13.47 16.73
N ARG A 101 23.25 -12.93 16.01
CA ARG A 101 23.48 -12.36 14.67
C ARG A 101 22.75 -11.04 14.39
N PRO A 102 23.34 -10.21 13.50
CA PRO A 102 23.02 -8.79 13.36
C PRO A 102 21.72 -8.59 12.60
N MET A 103 20.81 -7.80 13.19
CA MET A 103 19.47 -7.43 12.70
C MET A 103 19.39 -6.76 11.30
N GLY A 104 20.47 -6.61 10.54
CA GLY A 104 20.64 -5.41 9.72
C GLY A 104 20.26 -5.43 8.24
N SER A 105 20.33 -6.56 7.52
CA SER A 105 20.46 -6.49 6.04
C SER A 105 19.18 -6.81 5.24
N GLY A 106 18.60 -8.00 5.42
CA GLY A 106 17.43 -8.42 4.64
C GLY A 106 16.14 -7.65 4.98
N SER A 107 16.04 -7.18 6.21
CA SER A 107 14.87 -6.49 6.74
C SER A 107 14.74 -5.05 6.18
N VAL A 108 15.84 -4.30 6.08
CA VAL A 108 15.82 -2.94 5.50
C VAL A 108 15.50 -2.98 4.00
N PHE A 109 15.88 -4.06 3.33
CA PHE A 109 15.68 -4.24 1.90
C PHE A 109 14.20 -4.30 1.51
N GLU A 110 13.39 -5.10 2.21
CA GLU A 110 11.95 -5.26 1.96
C GLU A 110 11.20 -3.92 2.06
N GLY A 111 11.47 -3.16 3.13
CA GLY A 111 10.89 -1.83 3.32
C GLY A 111 11.20 -0.87 2.17
N ARG A 112 12.43 -0.91 1.64
CA ARG A 112 12.84 -0.10 0.49
C ARG A 112 12.14 -0.50 -0.80
N LEU A 113 11.95 -1.80 -1.05
CA LEU A 113 11.17 -2.28 -2.20
C LEU A 113 9.73 -1.79 -2.16
N TYR A 114 9.05 -1.94 -1.02
CA TYR A 114 7.66 -1.50 -0.88
C TYR A 114 7.53 0.01 -1.10
N ARG A 115 8.47 0.80 -0.57
CA ARG A 115 8.51 2.26 -0.77
C ARG A 115 8.72 2.63 -2.24
N LEU A 116 9.64 1.97 -2.93
CA LEU A 116 9.92 2.24 -4.35
C LEU A 116 8.73 1.86 -5.25
N MET A 117 8.09 0.73 -4.96
CA MET A 117 6.87 0.32 -5.66
C MET A 117 5.73 1.32 -5.43
N PHE A 118 5.51 1.76 -4.18
CA PHE A 118 4.55 2.82 -3.87
C PHE A 118 4.83 4.11 -4.65
N ARG A 119 6.08 4.59 -4.64
CA ARG A 119 6.45 5.84 -5.34
C ARG A 119 6.28 5.73 -6.85
N ASN A 120 6.60 4.58 -7.43
CA ASN A 120 6.40 4.35 -8.87
C ASN A 120 4.92 4.30 -9.24
N LEU A 121 4.07 3.67 -8.42
CA LEU A 121 2.62 3.68 -8.62
C LEU A 121 2.05 5.09 -8.49
N ALA A 122 2.49 5.85 -7.48
CA ALA A 122 2.10 7.25 -7.29
C ALA A 122 2.50 8.09 -8.52
N ALA A 123 3.75 8.01 -8.95
CA ALA A 123 4.23 8.73 -10.14
C ALA A 123 3.42 8.37 -11.40
N ALA A 124 3.10 7.09 -11.60
CA ALA A 124 2.28 6.66 -12.74
C ALA A 124 0.88 7.28 -12.68
N ILE A 125 0.23 7.26 -11.52
CA ILE A 125 -1.09 7.88 -11.29
C ILE A 125 -1.03 9.38 -11.57
N GLU A 126 0.03 10.07 -11.13
CA GLU A 126 0.20 11.50 -11.41
C GLU A 126 0.36 11.82 -12.90
N LEU A 127 1.11 10.98 -13.63
CA LEU A 127 1.25 11.12 -15.07
C LEU A 127 -0.11 10.98 -15.78
N THR A 128 -0.98 10.08 -15.32
CA THR A 128 -2.35 9.96 -15.86
C THR A 128 -3.19 11.21 -15.63
N ALA A 129 -3.06 11.84 -14.45
CA ALA A 129 -3.79 13.06 -14.11
C ALA A 129 -3.33 14.27 -14.96
N ASN A 130 -2.08 14.27 -15.42
CA ASN A 130 -1.46 15.35 -16.19
C ASN A 130 -1.61 15.22 -17.73
N ARG A 131 -2.62 14.48 -18.21
CA ARG A 131 -3.03 14.38 -19.63
C ARG A 131 -2.08 13.62 -20.57
N GLN A 132 -1.21 12.74 -20.07
CA GLN A 132 -0.68 11.67 -20.91
C GLN A 132 -1.82 10.69 -21.23
N ARG A 133 -1.74 10.01 -22.39
CA ARG A 133 -2.72 9.00 -22.84
C ARG A 133 -3.12 8.10 -21.67
N ALA A 134 -4.38 8.20 -21.24
CA ALA A 134 -4.83 7.51 -20.05
C ALA A 134 -4.69 5.99 -20.24
N PRO A 135 -4.16 5.26 -19.25
CA PRO A 135 -4.15 3.82 -19.28
C PRO A 135 -5.58 3.29 -19.21
N ASP A 136 -5.74 2.02 -19.60
CA ASP A 136 -7.00 1.30 -19.46
C ASP A 136 -7.53 1.39 -18.01
N ALA A 137 -8.85 1.44 -17.87
CA ALA A 137 -9.54 1.56 -16.59
C ALA A 137 -9.19 0.41 -15.63
N ASP A 138 -8.99 -0.82 -16.14
CA ASP A 138 -8.52 -1.95 -15.32
C ASP A 138 -7.13 -1.67 -14.73
N LEU A 139 -6.21 -1.14 -15.55
CA LEU A 139 -4.84 -0.87 -15.13
C LEU A 139 -4.78 0.27 -14.11
N SER A 140 -5.61 1.30 -14.29
CA SER A 140 -5.78 2.40 -13.33
C SER A 140 -6.34 1.90 -12.00
N GLY A 141 -7.41 1.10 -12.05
CA GLY A 141 -8.00 0.50 -10.85
C GLY A 141 -7.03 -0.44 -10.12
N TRP A 142 -6.24 -1.22 -10.87
CA TRP A 142 -5.16 -2.03 -10.33
C TRP A 142 -4.11 -1.17 -9.63
N ALA A 143 -3.67 -0.07 -10.24
CA ALA A 143 -2.64 0.80 -9.69
C ALA A 143 -3.06 1.39 -8.34
N VAL A 144 -4.28 1.95 -8.28
CA VAL A 144 -4.84 2.54 -7.05
C VAL A 144 -4.94 1.49 -5.94
N ARG A 145 -5.49 0.30 -6.23
CA ARG A 145 -5.58 -0.78 -5.23
C ARG A 145 -4.21 -1.18 -4.69
N ASN A 146 -3.22 -1.34 -5.57
CA ASN A 146 -1.89 -1.77 -5.16
C ASN A 146 -1.11 -0.68 -4.45
N LEU A 147 -1.36 0.59 -4.73
CA LEU A 147 -0.74 1.70 -4.03
C LEU A 147 -1.02 1.63 -2.52
N PHE A 148 -2.30 1.51 -2.16
CA PHE A 148 -2.69 1.36 -0.75
C PHE A 148 -2.13 0.07 -0.15
N HIS A 149 -2.14 -1.04 -0.91
CA HIS A 149 -1.61 -2.32 -0.47
C HIS A 149 -0.11 -2.28 -0.14
N PHE A 150 0.70 -1.64 -0.99
CA PHE A 150 2.14 -1.48 -0.74
C PHE A 150 2.44 -0.54 0.42
N PHE A 151 1.58 0.43 0.70
CA PHE A 151 1.72 1.25 1.90
C PHE A 151 1.33 0.49 3.17
N GLN A 152 0.29 -0.35 3.13
CA GLN A 152 -0.03 -1.26 4.23
C GLN A 152 1.14 -2.23 4.52
N TYR A 153 1.80 -2.77 3.49
CA TYR A 153 3.01 -3.57 3.67
C TYR A 153 4.13 -2.78 4.34
N GLN A 154 4.35 -1.52 3.97
CA GLN A 154 5.34 -0.66 4.63
C GLN A 154 5.04 -0.50 6.12
N ILE A 155 3.80 -0.21 6.50
CA ILE A 155 3.42 -0.05 7.92
C ILE A 155 3.66 -1.35 8.69
N ARG A 156 3.15 -2.48 8.16
CA ARG A 156 3.29 -3.79 8.83
C ARG A 156 4.75 -4.20 8.97
N HIS A 157 5.54 -3.95 7.94
CA HIS A 157 6.96 -4.22 7.92
C HIS A 157 7.71 -3.36 8.94
N ALA A 158 7.45 -2.05 8.97
CA ALA A 158 8.04 -1.11 9.91
C ALA A 158 7.67 -1.48 11.37
N ALA A 159 6.40 -1.80 11.63
CA ALA A 159 5.94 -2.26 12.93
C ALA A 159 6.62 -3.57 13.36
N ARG A 160 6.67 -4.58 12.48
CA ARG A 160 7.33 -5.88 12.74
C ARG A 160 8.79 -5.71 13.18
N LEU A 161 9.50 -4.78 12.56
CA LEU A 161 10.92 -4.53 12.84
C LEU A 161 11.16 -3.42 13.87
N GLN A 162 10.09 -2.78 14.36
CA GLN A 162 10.15 -1.62 15.26
C GLN A 162 11.02 -0.48 14.70
N ILE A 163 10.99 -0.27 13.39
CA ILE A 163 11.71 0.82 12.72
C ILE A 163 10.72 1.90 12.27
N PRO A 164 11.17 3.17 12.16
CA PRO A 164 10.34 4.19 11.53
C PRO A 164 10.11 3.88 10.05
N LEU A 165 8.99 4.36 9.51
CA LEU A 165 8.79 4.41 8.07
C LEU A 165 9.85 5.33 7.42
N PRO A 166 10.18 5.11 6.13
CA PRO A 166 11.02 6.05 5.40
C PRO A 166 10.42 7.46 5.42
N ALA A 167 11.28 8.47 5.51
CA ALA A 167 10.82 9.86 5.50
C ALA A 167 9.96 10.21 4.26
N GLY A 168 8.98 11.07 4.48
CA GLY A 168 7.96 11.50 3.52
C GLY A 168 6.89 10.46 3.21
N SER A 169 6.86 9.29 3.87
CA SER A 169 5.91 8.22 3.52
C SER A 169 4.46 8.65 3.77
N TRP A 170 4.17 9.16 4.96
CA TRP A 170 2.82 9.61 5.32
C TRP A 170 2.44 10.85 4.53
N ARG A 171 3.35 11.83 4.40
CA ARG A 171 3.09 13.04 3.63
C ARG A 171 2.71 12.72 2.18
N ASP A 172 3.44 11.81 1.53
CA ASP A 172 3.14 11.39 0.16
C ASP A 172 1.78 10.70 0.07
N LEU A 173 1.44 9.82 1.03
CA LEU A 173 0.14 9.16 1.08
C LEU A 173 -1.00 10.16 1.25
N HIS A 174 -0.86 11.11 2.18
CA HIS A 174 -1.86 12.13 2.49
C HIS A 174 -2.13 12.99 1.25
N ALA A 175 -1.06 13.53 0.65
CA ALA A 175 -1.14 14.36 -0.55
C ALA A 175 -1.79 13.63 -1.73
N LEU A 176 -1.44 12.35 -1.94
CA LEU A 176 -1.99 11.56 -3.02
C LEU A 176 -3.46 11.19 -2.78
N SER A 177 -3.81 10.85 -1.54
CA SER A 177 -5.17 10.44 -1.17
C SER A 177 -6.15 11.62 -1.28
N VAL A 178 -5.76 12.82 -0.84
CA VAL A 178 -6.50 14.07 -1.09
C VAL A 178 -6.71 14.26 -2.59
N ARG A 179 -5.66 14.12 -3.39
CA ARG A 179 -5.73 14.34 -4.83
C ARG A 179 -6.67 13.34 -5.51
N LEU A 180 -6.57 12.06 -5.19
CA LEU A 180 -7.42 11.00 -5.72
C LEU A 180 -8.90 11.20 -5.34
N VAL A 181 -9.18 11.64 -4.11
CA VAL A 181 -10.55 11.95 -3.67
C VAL A 181 -11.08 13.20 -4.38
N VAL A 182 -10.28 14.25 -4.51
CA VAL A 182 -10.70 15.48 -5.21
C VAL A 182 -10.90 15.23 -6.70
N SER A 183 -9.97 14.54 -7.37
CA SER A 183 -10.04 14.27 -8.81
C SER A 183 -11.25 13.41 -9.18
N THR A 184 -11.67 12.53 -8.28
CA THR A 184 -12.86 11.71 -8.50
C THR A 184 -14.16 12.45 -8.17
N ARG A 185 -14.18 13.32 -7.16
CA ARG A 185 -15.36 14.15 -6.82
C ARG A 185 -15.61 15.27 -7.84
N TYR A 186 -14.55 15.82 -8.42
CA TYR A 186 -14.61 16.92 -9.40
C TYR A 186 -13.84 16.55 -10.67
N PRO A 187 -14.40 15.67 -11.52
CA PRO A 187 -13.76 15.35 -12.80
C PRO A 187 -13.60 16.64 -13.61
N ARG A 188 -12.35 16.96 -13.99
CA ARG A 188 -12.07 18.09 -14.87
C ARG A 188 -12.67 17.78 -16.25
N SER A 189 -13.85 18.32 -16.52
CA SER A 189 -14.43 18.39 -17.86
C SER A 189 -13.44 19.11 -18.78
N VAL A 190 -12.77 18.38 -19.66
CA VAL A 190 -11.96 19.00 -20.73
C VAL A 190 -12.52 18.70 -22.11
N ASP A 191 -13.38 17.70 -22.28
CA ASP A 191 -14.06 17.50 -23.57
C ASP A 191 -15.51 17.06 -23.35
N ALA A 192 -16.42 17.98 -23.62
CA ALA A 192 -17.79 17.63 -23.97
C ALA A 192 -17.79 16.97 -25.36
N SER A 193 -17.26 15.76 -25.45
CA SER A 193 -17.62 14.81 -26.50
C SER A 193 -18.23 13.59 -25.81
N ARG A 194 -19.46 13.30 -26.19
CA ARG A 194 -20.47 12.64 -25.35
C ARG A 194 -20.26 11.15 -25.11
N ASP A 195 -19.19 10.52 -25.60
CA ASP A 195 -19.13 9.06 -25.73
C ASP A 195 -17.85 8.36 -25.24
N ALA A 196 -16.96 9.00 -24.45
CA ALA A 196 -15.71 8.32 -24.06
C ALA A 196 -15.08 8.72 -22.71
N TYR A 197 -15.87 8.84 -21.64
CA TYR A 197 -15.27 8.88 -20.29
C TYR A 197 -15.54 7.58 -19.53
N PRO A 198 -14.51 6.81 -19.12
CA PRO A 198 -14.66 5.90 -18.01
C PRO A 198 -14.75 6.78 -16.76
N VAL A 199 -15.96 7.24 -16.47
CA VAL A 199 -16.29 7.89 -15.20
C VAL A 199 -15.94 6.86 -14.13
N VAL A 200 -14.89 7.12 -13.35
CA VAL A 200 -14.70 6.44 -12.07
C VAL A 200 -15.91 6.84 -11.23
N GLY A 201 -16.97 6.04 -11.30
CA GLY A 201 -18.25 6.36 -10.67
C GLY A 201 -18.11 6.54 -9.16
N TYR A 202 -19.18 6.98 -8.50
CA TYR A 202 -19.30 7.09 -7.04
C TYR A 202 -18.69 5.90 -6.26
N GLN A 203 -18.78 4.71 -6.85
CA GLN A 203 -18.23 3.46 -6.32
C GLN A 203 -16.69 3.44 -6.26
N GLY A 204 -16.00 4.08 -7.21
CA GLY A 204 -14.54 4.25 -7.19
C GLY A 204 -14.07 5.25 -6.13
N ILE A 205 -14.82 6.34 -5.91
CA ILE A 205 -14.53 7.32 -4.84
C ILE A 205 -14.63 6.67 -3.47
N ARG A 206 -15.74 5.97 -3.24
CA ARG A 206 -15.99 5.22 -2.00
C ARG A 206 -14.90 4.18 -1.77
N SER A 207 -14.36 3.58 -2.85
CA SER A 207 -13.26 2.63 -2.73
C SER A 207 -11.94 3.28 -2.29
N ILE A 208 -11.60 4.47 -2.78
CA ILE A 208 -10.35 5.19 -2.44
C ILE A 208 -10.40 5.66 -0.98
N GLU A 209 -11.48 6.34 -0.61
CA GLU A 209 -11.65 6.84 0.77
C GLU A 209 -11.65 5.70 1.78
N LEU A 210 -12.31 4.57 1.46
CA LEU A 210 -12.29 3.38 2.30
C LEU A 210 -10.87 2.83 2.48
N ARG A 211 -10.10 2.68 1.39
CA ARG A 211 -8.70 2.20 1.47
C ARG A 211 -7.82 3.15 2.27
N TYR A 212 -8.02 4.45 2.12
CA TYR A 212 -7.29 5.43 2.92
C TYR A 212 -7.63 5.30 4.42
N LYS A 213 -8.91 5.18 4.78
CA LYS A 213 -9.34 4.93 6.17
C LYS A 213 -8.73 3.64 6.75
N GLU A 214 -8.69 2.56 5.99
CA GLU A 214 -8.00 1.32 6.42
C GLU A 214 -6.53 1.58 6.78
N ILE A 215 -5.83 2.40 6.01
CA ILE A 215 -4.43 2.75 6.29
C ILE A 215 -4.31 3.63 7.52
N LEU A 216 -5.18 4.63 7.69
CA LEU A 216 -5.16 5.50 8.86
C LEU A 216 -5.38 4.70 10.15
N LEU A 217 -6.38 3.81 10.15
CA LEU A 217 -6.64 2.90 11.27
C LEU A 217 -5.47 1.94 11.50
N LEU A 218 -4.85 1.40 10.43
CA LEU A 218 -3.66 0.57 10.56
C LEU A 218 -2.48 1.33 11.17
N GLY A 219 -2.30 2.60 10.81
CA GLY A 219 -1.30 3.49 11.40
C GLY A 219 -1.54 3.73 12.89
N LEU A 220 -2.81 3.83 13.31
CA LEU A 220 -3.16 3.91 14.73
C LEU A 220 -2.88 2.59 15.47
N ILE A 221 -3.25 1.45 14.90
CA ILE A 221 -2.91 0.13 15.47
C ILE A 221 -1.39 0.00 15.61
N ALA A 222 -0.62 0.36 14.58
CA ALA A 222 0.84 0.24 14.59
C ALA A 222 1.53 1.09 15.67
N GLN A 223 0.92 2.22 16.07
CA GLN A 223 1.43 3.04 17.16
C GLN A 223 1.21 2.42 18.54
N VAL A 224 0.17 1.60 18.70
CA VAL A 224 -0.27 1.07 20.00
C VAL A 224 0.10 -0.41 20.18
N PHE A 225 0.12 -1.19 19.10
CA PHE A 225 0.31 -2.65 19.12
C PHE A 225 1.51 -3.06 18.27
N VAL A 226 2.69 -2.52 18.57
CA VAL A 226 3.91 -2.76 17.78
C VAL A 226 4.18 -4.26 17.55
N ASN A 227 3.97 -5.10 18.58
CA ASN A 227 4.24 -6.55 18.52
C ASN A 227 3.03 -7.43 18.19
N ALA A 228 1.82 -6.86 18.14
CA ALA A 228 0.56 -7.63 18.00
C ALA A 228 -0.32 -7.09 16.87
N ILE A 229 0.27 -6.37 15.91
CA ILE A 229 -0.47 -5.71 14.83
C ILE A 229 -1.35 -6.71 14.06
N GLN A 230 -0.84 -7.92 13.78
CA GLN A 230 -1.53 -8.96 13.01
C GLN A 230 -2.83 -9.41 13.70
N ASP A 231 -2.76 -9.63 15.01
CA ASP A 231 -3.89 -10.10 15.82
C ASP A 231 -5.00 -9.04 15.98
N ARG A 232 -4.69 -7.80 15.64
CA ARG A 232 -5.61 -6.65 15.72
C ARG A 232 -6.09 -6.17 14.36
N MET A 233 -5.72 -6.87 13.28
CA MET A 233 -6.20 -6.56 11.93
C MET A 233 -7.58 -7.14 11.62
N SER A 234 -8.06 -8.10 12.41
CA SER A 234 -9.39 -8.67 12.25
C SER A 234 -10.45 -7.58 12.43
N GLY A 235 -11.18 -7.26 11.36
CA GLY A 235 -12.21 -6.21 11.37
C GLY A 235 -11.76 -4.85 10.82
N LEU A 236 -10.50 -4.67 10.40
CA LEU A 236 -10.00 -3.39 9.87
C LEU A 236 -10.90 -2.80 8.77
N SER A 237 -11.31 -3.63 7.81
CA SER A 237 -12.21 -3.19 6.73
C SER A 237 -13.59 -2.79 7.24
N SER A 238 -14.12 -3.48 8.27
CA SER A 238 -15.41 -3.12 8.89
C SER A 238 -15.31 -1.78 9.59
N TRP A 239 -14.27 -1.59 10.41
CA TRP A 239 -14.04 -0.32 11.09
C TRP A 239 -13.83 0.82 10.11
N ALA A 240 -13.12 0.58 9.00
CA ALA A 240 -12.92 1.59 7.96
C ALA A 240 -14.23 2.02 7.28
N VAL A 241 -15.21 1.11 7.14
CA VAL A 241 -16.55 1.45 6.62
C VAL A 241 -17.29 2.39 7.55
N GLU A 242 -17.22 2.15 8.86
CA GLU A 242 -17.90 2.95 9.90
C GLU A 242 -17.17 4.25 10.23
N THR A 243 -15.87 4.28 9.98
CA THR A 243 -15.02 5.45 10.27
C THR A 243 -15.43 6.64 9.42
N ARG A 244 -15.63 7.79 10.06
CA ARG A 244 -15.86 9.06 9.34
C ARG A 244 -14.57 9.86 9.29
N LEU A 245 -14.42 10.59 8.18
CA LEU A 245 -13.29 11.48 7.93
C LEU A 245 -13.88 12.84 7.55
N GLU A 246 -13.73 13.82 8.42
CA GLU A 246 -14.46 15.08 8.32
C GLU A 246 -13.51 16.28 8.32
N THR A 247 -13.98 17.41 7.77
CA THR A 247 -13.26 18.68 7.88
C THR A 247 -13.36 19.22 9.32
N PRO A 248 -12.36 19.97 9.82
CA PRO A 248 -12.36 20.48 11.20
C PRO A 248 -13.37 21.61 11.46
N PHE A 249 -14.19 21.98 10.48
CA PHE A 249 -15.17 23.06 10.60
C PHE A 249 -16.19 22.75 11.71
N GLY A 250 -16.34 23.69 12.65
CA GLY A 250 -17.24 23.53 13.82
C GLY A 250 -16.68 22.67 14.96
N LEU A 251 -15.44 22.18 14.84
CA LEU A 251 -14.80 21.33 15.86
C LEU A 251 -13.72 22.06 16.68
N SER A 252 -13.45 23.34 16.39
CA SER A 252 -12.49 24.15 17.13
C SER A 252 -12.80 24.17 18.63
N GLY A 253 -11.77 24.01 19.46
CA GLY A 253 -11.93 23.95 20.92
C GLY A 253 -12.28 22.57 21.49
N GLN A 254 -12.73 21.60 20.67
CA GLN A 254 -13.00 20.23 21.13
C GLN A 254 -11.71 19.47 21.43
N ARG A 255 -11.80 18.49 22.35
CA ARG A 255 -10.68 17.66 22.82
C ARG A 255 -10.91 16.18 22.51
N GLY A 256 -9.85 15.37 22.57
CA GLY A 256 -9.94 13.92 22.35
C GLY A 256 -10.27 13.55 20.90
N LEU A 257 -9.93 14.43 19.97
CA LEU A 257 -10.11 14.21 18.53
C LEU A 257 -8.90 13.48 17.97
N TRP A 258 -9.13 12.57 17.01
CA TRP A 258 -8.05 11.97 16.23
C TRP A 258 -7.80 12.81 14.99
N LEU A 259 -6.58 13.31 14.83
CA LEU A 259 -6.23 14.25 13.78
C LEU A 259 -5.38 13.59 12.71
N VAL A 260 -5.64 13.98 11.47
CA VAL A 260 -4.83 13.66 10.30
C VAL A 260 -4.30 14.98 9.76
N ASP A 261 -3.09 15.34 10.18
CA ASP A 261 -2.39 16.49 9.62
C ASP A 261 -1.83 16.12 8.24
N LEU A 262 -2.28 16.82 7.20
CA LEU A 262 -1.92 16.52 5.82
C LEU A 262 -0.52 17.02 5.45
N ALA A 263 0.04 17.96 6.21
CA ALA A 263 1.40 18.47 6.01
C ALA A 263 2.45 17.64 6.77
N ASP A 264 2.04 17.03 7.88
CA ASP A 264 2.93 16.22 8.69
C ASP A 264 3.23 14.85 8.06
N ASP A 265 4.44 14.35 8.30
CA ASP A 265 4.85 13.02 7.89
C ASP A 265 4.57 11.97 8.97
N ALA A 266 3.33 11.98 9.46
CA ALA A 266 2.90 11.16 10.59
C ALA A 266 1.59 10.40 10.30
N PRO A 267 1.39 9.25 10.98
CA PRO A 267 0.06 8.63 11.06
C PRO A 267 -0.93 9.54 11.80
N PRO A 268 -2.23 9.21 11.81
CA PRO A 268 -3.17 9.91 12.69
C PRO A 268 -2.71 9.85 14.15
N CYS A 269 -2.97 10.91 14.90
CA CYS A 269 -2.65 10.98 16.32
C CYS A 269 -3.80 11.58 17.12
N GLU A 270 -3.87 11.25 18.41
CA GLU A 270 -4.84 11.84 19.31
C GLU A 270 -4.40 13.25 19.71
N CYS A 271 -5.30 14.23 19.56
CA CYS A 271 -5.06 15.58 20.03
C CYS A 271 -5.27 15.63 21.55
N ALA A 272 -4.17 15.79 22.29
CA ALA A 272 -4.20 15.95 23.75
C ALA A 272 -4.91 17.25 24.20
N GLY A 273 -4.92 18.27 23.34
CA GLY A 273 -5.46 19.60 23.63
C GLY A 273 -6.75 19.92 22.87
N PRO A 274 -7.27 21.15 23.06
CA PRO A 274 -8.33 21.67 22.20
C PRO A 274 -7.84 21.85 20.77
N LEU A 275 -8.68 21.52 19.78
CA LEU A 275 -8.36 21.69 18.37
C LEU A 275 -8.15 23.17 18.02
N SER A 276 -7.00 23.48 17.41
CA SER A 276 -6.67 24.83 16.92
C SER A 276 -7.63 25.26 15.80
N PRO A 277 -8.10 26.53 15.78
CA PRO A 277 -8.87 27.07 14.66
C PRO A 277 -8.07 27.12 13.34
N ASP A 278 -6.74 27.11 13.44
CA ASP A 278 -5.83 27.14 12.29
C ASP A 278 -5.44 25.75 11.80
N PHE A 279 -5.97 24.67 12.39
CA PHE A 279 -5.67 23.32 11.94
C PHE A 279 -6.08 23.12 10.48
N ARG A 280 -5.18 22.55 9.67
CA ARG A 280 -5.37 22.26 8.25
C ARG A 280 -5.17 20.77 8.00
N GLY A 281 -6.21 20.01 8.30
CA GLY A 281 -6.19 18.56 8.11
C GLY A 281 -7.60 17.98 8.13
N TRP A 282 -7.69 16.71 8.49
CA TRP A 282 -8.96 16.03 8.71
C TRP A 282 -9.09 15.52 10.14
N VAL A 283 -10.32 15.41 10.60
CA VAL A 283 -10.66 14.76 11.86
C VAL A 283 -11.18 13.36 11.56
N LEU A 284 -10.57 12.37 12.20
CA LEU A 284 -10.92 10.98 12.10
C LEU A 284 -11.86 10.61 13.25
N PHE A 285 -13.01 10.02 12.92
CA PHE A 285 -13.96 9.48 13.90
C PHE A 285 -14.02 7.97 13.74
N PRO A 286 -13.13 7.22 14.40
CA PRO A 286 -13.20 5.76 14.41
C PRO A 286 -14.42 5.26 15.19
N PRO A 287 -14.93 4.05 14.90
CA PRO A 287 -16.02 3.45 15.66
C PRO A 287 -15.61 3.18 17.12
N LEU A 288 -16.59 3.19 18.03
CA LEU A 288 -16.36 3.08 19.47
C LEU A 288 -15.57 1.81 19.85
N ASP A 289 -15.86 0.69 19.21
CA ASP A 289 -15.18 -0.58 19.51
C ASP A 289 -13.70 -0.56 19.10
N PHE A 290 -13.35 0.20 18.05
CA PHE A 290 -11.95 0.43 17.70
C PHE A 290 -11.25 1.27 18.76
N VAL A 291 -11.89 2.34 19.26
CA VAL A 291 -11.34 3.19 20.32
C VAL A 291 -11.11 2.38 21.60
N ARG A 292 -12.10 1.60 22.03
CA ARG A 292 -11.98 0.70 23.19
C ARG A 292 -10.82 -0.28 23.05
N MET A 293 -10.61 -0.81 21.84
CA MET A 293 -9.49 -1.68 21.54
C MET A 293 -8.15 -0.95 21.73
N LEU A 294 -8.00 0.28 21.22
CA LEU A 294 -6.78 1.09 21.46
C LEU A 294 -6.57 1.39 22.96
N ASP A 295 -7.62 1.76 23.68
CA ASP A 295 -7.54 2.11 25.11
C ASP A 295 -7.15 0.91 25.99
N SER A 296 -7.63 -0.29 25.65
CA SER A 296 -7.32 -1.51 26.40
C SER A 296 -5.81 -1.82 26.44
N ALA A 297 -5.08 -1.45 25.38
CA ALA A 297 -3.63 -1.63 25.32
C ALA A 297 -2.88 -0.62 26.18
N ARG A 298 -3.30 0.65 26.16
CA ARG A 298 -2.71 1.70 26.99
C ARG A 298 -2.84 1.39 28.49
N LEU A 299 -3.96 0.78 28.89
CA LEU A 299 -4.19 0.33 30.27
C LEU A 299 -3.34 -0.90 30.65
N SER A 300 -3.05 -1.76 29.69
CA SER A 300 -2.21 -2.94 29.93
C SER A 300 -0.73 -2.56 30.16
N GLU A 301 -0.21 -1.58 29.41
CA GLU A 301 1.18 -1.10 29.58
C GLU A 301 1.42 -0.37 30.91
N THR A 302 0.42 0.33 31.42
CA THR A 302 0.51 1.03 32.72
C THR A 302 0.49 0.07 33.90
N SER A 303 -0.23 -1.05 33.79
CA SER A 303 -0.26 -2.12 34.79
C SER A 303 1.09 -2.85 34.92
N ASP A 304 1.75 -3.15 33.79
CA ASP A 304 3.07 -3.82 33.79
C ASP A 304 4.19 -2.93 34.34
N ARG A 305 4.17 -1.62 34.07
CA ARG A 305 5.13 -0.68 34.68
C ARG A 305 4.95 -0.53 36.20
N GLY A 306 3.72 -0.69 36.71
CA GLY A 306 3.43 -0.66 38.14
C GLY A 306 3.94 -1.89 38.92
N ARG A 307 4.24 -3.01 38.24
CA ARG A 307 4.75 -4.24 38.87
C ARG A 307 6.27 -4.31 38.97
N ALA A 308 7.00 -3.52 38.18
CA ALA A 308 8.46 -3.56 38.10
C ALA A 308 9.20 -2.85 39.25
N VAL A 309 8.48 -2.20 40.17
CA VAL A 309 9.07 -1.50 41.32
C VAL A 309 8.55 -2.11 42.63
N ARG A 310 9.10 -3.26 43.01
CA ARG A 310 9.20 -3.63 44.41
C ARG A 310 10.65 -3.44 44.84
N PRO A 311 10.98 -2.45 45.69
CA PRO A 311 12.31 -2.41 46.29
C PRO A 311 12.48 -3.68 47.13
N SER A 312 13.54 -4.44 46.87
CA SER A 312 13.95 -5.51 47.78
C SER A 312 14.29 -4.86 49.14
N PRO A 313 13.68 -5.31 50.24
CA PRO A 313 14.14 -4.90 51.55
C PRO A 313 15.42 -5.67 51.86
N PHE A 314 16.55 -4.98 51.85
CA PHE A 314 17.74 -5.35 52.60
C PHE A 314 18.07 -4.21 53.56
#